data_AF-A0A4U9CZJ9-F1
#
_entry.id   AF-A0A4U9CZJ9-F1
#
_cell.length_a   1.000
_cell.length_b   1.000
_cell.length_c   1.000
_cell.angle_alpha   90.00
_cell.angle_beta   90.00
_cell.angle_gamma   90.00
#
_symmetry.space_group_name_H-M   'P 1'
#
loop_
_entity.id
_entity.type
_entity.pdbx_description
1 polymer ?
#
loop_
_entity_poly.entity_id
_entity_poly.type
_entity_poly.pdbx_seq_one_letter_code
_entity_poly.pdbx_strand_id
1 'polypeptide(L)'
;MNISGGCFLAVLMLGSSFAATAKTTSVKCSYPTYSDQSGNHAAKNPLVFTFIIDSGTNKAYIAGNVGSAEVTIVPNGVDGISFIETSEVGNVTVTTMTRSGDSVHSRNMVMPGGIFASQHYGTCVAQ
;
A
#
# COMPACT_ATOMS: atom_id res chain seq x y z
N MET A 1 -62.24 6.61 38.45
CA MET A 1 -61.96 6.74 37.00
C MET A 1 -60.46 6.62 36.81
N ASN A 2 -60.08 5.61 36.03
CA ASN A 2 -58.71 5.23 35.66
C ASN A 2 -58.05 6.27 34.73
N ILE A 3 -56.77 6.56 34.97
CA ILE A 3 -55.72 6.76 33.95
C ILE A 3 -54.41 6.25 34.63
N SER A 4 -54.03 4.97 34.52
CA SER A 4 -53.29 4.37 33.39
C SER A 4 -52.10 5.25 32.98
N GLY A 5 -50.89 5.04 33.49
CA GLY A 5 -50.03 3.96 33.03
C GLY A 5 -48.94 4.55 32.11
N GLY A 6 -47.67 4.32 32.43
CA GLY A 6 -46.56 4.68 31.53
C GLY A 6 -45.28 5.07 32.25
N CYS A 7 -44.68 4.16 33.01
CA CYS A 7 -43.28 4.29 33.41
C CYS A 7 -42.44 3.95 32.17
N PHE A 8 -42.01 4.96 31.41
CA PHE A 8 -41.09 4.78 30.30
C PHE A 8 -39.72 4.35 30.84
N LEU A 9 -39.47 3.04 30.89
CA LEU A 9 -38.11 2.50 31.03
C LEU A 9 -37.35 2.80 29.72
N ALA A 10 -36.55 3.86 29.74
CA ALA A 10 -35.51 4.06 28.74
C ALA A 10 -34.41 3.01 28.98
N VAL A 11 -34.51 1.87 28.30
CA VAL A 11 -33.43 0.87 28.24
C VAL A 11 -32.30 1.51 27.41
N LEU A 12 -31.30 2.05 28.11
CA LEU A 12 -30.03 2.46 27.51
C LEU A 12 -29.37 1.20 26.95
N MET A 13 -29.48 0.98 25.64
CA MET A 13 -28.65 0.01 24.94
C MET A 13 -27.20 0.47 25.04
N LEU A 14 -26.47 -0.08 26.00
CA LEU A 14 -25.00 -0.04 26.07
C LEU A 14 -24.48 -0.77 24.83
N GLY A 15 -24.38 -0.03 23.72
CA GLY A 15 -23.74 -0.49 22.50
C GLY A 15 -22.33 -0.93 22.85
N SER A 16 -22.10 -2.23 22.77
CA SER A 16 -20.78 -2.81 22.94
C SER A 16 -19.96 -2.37 21.73
N SER A 17 -19.18 -1.29 21.88
CA SER A 17 -18.21 -0.89 20.89
C SER A 17 -17.16 -1.98 20.79
N PHE A 18 -17.30 -2.89 19.82
CA PHE A 18 -16.22 -3.78 19.44
C PHE A 18 -15.06 -2.91 18.98
N ALA A 19 -13.98 -2.88 19.75
CA ALA A 19 -12.75 -2.24 19.33
C ALA A 19 -12.24 -2.99 18.10
N ALA A 20 -12.50 -2.45 16.90
CA ALA A 20 -11.91 -2.95 15.68
C ALA A 20 -10.40 -2.75 15.79
N THR A 21 -9.65 -3.85 15.93
CA THR A 21 -8.20 -3.82 15.92
C THR A 21 -7.78 -3.59 14.47
N ALA A 22 -7.67 -2.33 14.05
CA ALA A 22 -7.14 -2.00 12.74
C ALA A 22 -5.65 -2.35 12.73
N LYS A 23 -5.32 -3.53 12.18
CA LYS A 23 -3.94 -4.02 12.10
C LYS A 23 -3.30 -3.39 10.86
N THR A 24 -2.53 -2.34 11.08
CA THR A 24 -1.63 -1.79 10.08
C THR A 24 -0.38 -2.65 10.01
N THR A 25 0.06 -2.99 8.80
CA THR A 25 1.32 -3.71 8.56
C THR A 25 2.21 -2.84 7.70
N SER A 26 3.45 -2.63 8.12
CA SER A 26 4.44 -1.89 7.34
C SER A 26 5.38 -2.85 6.65
N VAL A 27 5.67 -2.62 5.37
CA VAL A 27 6.60 -3.44 4.58
C VAL A 27 7.63 -2.54 3.94
N LYS A 28 8.89 -2.64 4.39
CA LYS A 28 9.99 -1.85 3.87
C LYS A 28 10.62 -2.54 2.66
N CYS A 29 10.71 -1.83 1.55
CA CYS A 29 11.30 -2.30 0.32
C CYS A 29 12.65 -1.63 0.04
N SER A 30 13.60 -2.38 -0.49
CA SER A 30 14.94 -1.90 -0.87
C SER A 30 15.37 -2.53 -2.18
N TYR A 31 15.82 -1.71 -3.13
CA TYR A 31 16.18 -2.13 -4.47
C TYR A 31 17.63 -1.75 -4.80
N PRO A 32 18.60 -2.68 -4.66
CA PRO A 32 20.00 -2.42 -4.93
C PRO A 32 20.35 -2.43 -6.43
N THR A 33 19.44 -2.90 -7.29
CA THR A 33 19.67 -2.98 -8.73
C THR A 33 18.46 -2.48 -9.51
N TYR A 34 18.70 -2.03 -10.74
CA TYR A 34 17.64 -1.66 -11.67
C TYR A 34 18.03 -1.98 -13.11
N SER A 35 17.04 -2.12 -13.98
CA SER A 35 17.21 -2.23 -15.42
C SER A 35 16.58 -1.04 -16.14
N ASP A 36 17.24 -0.56 -17.19
CA ASP A 36 16.72 0.42 -18.13
C ASP A 36 17.02 0.01 -19.59
N GLN A 37 16.89 0.94 -20.55
CA GLN A 37 17.16 0.67 -21.97
C GLN A 37 18.59 0.21 -22.26
N SER A 38 19.54 0.49 -21.37
CA SER A 38 20.95 0.11 -21.52
C SER A 38 21.32 -1.20 -20.82
N GLY A 39 20.38 -1.81 -20.09
CA GLY A 39 20.58 -3.09 -19.41
C GLY A 39 20.47 -2.97 -17.89
N ASN A 40 21.18 -3.84 -17.18
CA ASN A 40 21.11 -3.96 -15.72
C ASN A 40 22.25 -3.19 -15.04
N HIS A 41 21.92 -2.52 -13.95
CA HIS A 41 22.82 -1.65 -13.22
C HIS A 41 22.73 -1.88 -11.72
N ALA A 42 23.86 -1.70 -11.03
CA ALA A 42 23.87 -1.50 -9.59
C ALA A 42 23.42 -0.06 -9.27
N ALA A 43 22.51 0.10 -8.32
CA ALA A 43 22.08 1.40 -7.86
C ALA A 43 23.17 2.03 -6.98
N LYS A 44 23.65 3.23 -7.34
CA LYS A 44 24.57 4.00 -6.49
C LYS A 44 23.94 4.33 -5.13
N ASN A 45 22.66 4.67 -5.16
CA ASN A 45 21.81 4.86 -3.99
C ASN A 45 20.58 3.96 -4.18
N PRO A 46 20.41 2.90 -3.37
CA PRO A 46 19.25 2.02 -3.47
C PRO A 46 17.94 2.80 -3.32
N LEU A 47 16.97 2.46 -4.15
CA LEU A 47 15.61 2.95 -3.97
C LEU A 47 15.03 2.28 -2.72
N VAL A 48 14.53 3.09 -1.78
CA VAL A 48 13.93 2.60 -0.52
C VAL A 48 12.63 3.34 -0.27
N PHE A 49 11.59 2.57 0.08
CA PHE A 49 10.29 3.09 0.50
C PHE A 49 9.57 2.03 1.35
N THR A 50 8.49 2.41 1.99
CA THR A 50 7.68 1.54 2.84
C THR A 50 6.24 1.52 2.37
N PHE A 51 5.63 0.35 2.22
CA PHE A 51 4.18 0.25 2.13
C PHE A 51 3.57 0.19 3.53
N ILE A 52 2.50 0.93 3.76
CA ILE A 52 1.67 0.87 4.96
C ILE A 52 0.33 0.30 4.53
N ILE A 53 0.01 -0.91 4.97
CA ILE A 53 -1.18 -1.66 4.58
C ILE A 53 -2.15 -1.66 5.77
N ASP A 54 -3.30 -1.03 5.61
CA ASP A 54 -4.40 -1.07 6.57
C ASP A 54 -5.41 -2.15 6.14
N SER A 55 -5.30 -3.30 6.78
CA SER A 55 -6.22 -4.43 6.55
C SER A 55 -7.65 -4.17 7.02
N GLY A 56 -7.87 -3.20 7.93
CA GLY A 56 -9.20 -2.85 8.42
C GLY A 56 -10.00 -2.03 7.41
N THR A 57 -9.33 -1.19 6.62
CA THR A 57 -9.96 -0.36 5.59
C THR A 57 -9.69 -0.82 4.16
N ASN A 58 -8.89 -1.89 3.99
CA ASN A 58 -8.39 -2.38 2.72
C ASN A 58 -7.71 -1.28 1.88
N LYS A 59 -6.94 -0.43 2.57
CA LYS A 59 -6.15 0.65 1.96
C LYS A 59 -4.66 0.37 2.11
N ALA A 60 -3.89 0.84 1.14
CA ALA A 60 -2.44 0.85 1.26
C ALA A 60 -1.87 2.19 0.82
N TYR A 61 -0.74 2.55 1.42
CA TYR A 61 -0.01 3.77 1.10
C TYR A 61 1.45 3.42 0.84
N ILE A 62 2.04 4.02 -0.19
CA ILE A 62 3.49 4.05 -0.34
C ILE A 62 4.01 5.28 0.40
N ALA A 63 5.03 5.13 1.22
CA ALA A 63 5.70 6.19 1.94
C ALA A 63 7.19 6.18 1.54
N GLY A 64 7.63 7.25 0.89
CA GLY A 64 9.01 7.46 0.48
C GLY A 64 9.54 8.79 1.00
N ASN A 65 10.67 9.23 0.45
CA ASN A 65 11.34 10.46 0.88
C ASN A 65 10.53 11.74 0.60
N VAL A 66 9.61 11.69 -0.38
CA VAL A 66 8.84 12.86 -0.86
C VAL A 66 7.42 12.90 -0.26
N GLY A 67 7.12 12.02 0.69
CA GLY A 67 5.81 11.91 1.33
C GLY A 67 5.16 10.56 1.07
N SER A 68 3.83 10.53 1.13
CA SER A 68 3.04 9.32 0.95
C SER A 68 1.93 9.49 -0.07
N ALA A 69 1.65 8.43 -0.84
CA ALA A 69 0.53 8.35 -1.77
C ALA A 69 -0.29 7.07 -1.52
N GLU A 70 -1.60 7.15 -1.72
CA GLU A 70 -2.46 5.95 -1.69
C GLU A 70 -2.16 5.09 -2.92
N VAL A 71 -2.13 3.77 -2.74
CA VAL A 71 -1.89 2.79 -3.80
C VAL A 71 -3.02 1.77 -3.84
N THR A 72 -3.35 1.30 -5.03
CA THR A 72 -4.35 0.24 -5.21
C THR A 72 -3.70 -1.10 -4.92
N ILE A 73 -4.32 -1.89 -4.02
CA ILE A 73 -3.90 -3.26 -3.73
C ILE A 73 -4.49 -4.20 -4.79
N VAL A 74 -3.63 -5.03 -5.40
CA VAL A 74 -4.03 -6.08 -6.33
C VAL A 74 -3.50 -7.42 -5.81
N PRO A 75 -4.37 -8.29 -5.24
CA PRO A 75 -3.99 -9.62 -4.81
C PRO A 75 -3.50 -10.47 -5.99
N ASN A 76 -2.44 -11.25 -5.79
CA ASN A 76 -2.01 -12.26 -6.75
C ASN A 76 -2.55 -13.64 -6.35
N GLY A 77 -3.06 -14.41 -7.31
CA GLY A 77 -3.71 -15.70 -7.07
C GLY A 77 -2.78 -16.86 -6.69
N VAL A 78 -1.48 -16.63 -6.61
CA VAL A 78 -0.48 -17.67 -6.28
C VAL A 78 0.07 -17.43 -4.87
N ASP A 79 0.99 -16.49 -4.70
CA ASP A 79 1.49 -16.10 -3.39
C ASP A 79 2.21 -14.75 -3.38
N GLY A 80 1.47 -13.70 -3.73
CA GLY A 80 2.03 -12.36 -3.79
C GLY A 80 0.97 -11.27 -3.75
N ILE A 81 1.46 -10.05 -3.87
CA ILE A 81 0.63 -8.85 -3.86
C ILE A 81 1.29 -7.80 -4.74
N SER A 82 0.47 -7.08 -5.49
CA SER A 82 0.90 -5.94 -6.28
C SER A 82 0.26 -4.66 -5.75
N PHE A 83 0.97 -3.56 -5.89
CA PHE A 83 0.51 -2.21 -5.59
C PHE A 83 0.63 -1.37 -6.85
N ILE A 84 -0.45 -0.68 -7.21
CA ILE A 84 -0.48 0.24 -8.34
C ILE A 84 -0.52 1.65 -7.77
N GLU A 85 0.51 2.44 -8.05
CA GLU A 85 0.56 3.86 -7.78
C GLU A 85 0.23 4.61 -9.08
N THR A 86 -0.69 5.58 -8.99
CA THR A 86 -0.96 6.52 -10.08
C THR A 86 -0.64 7.92 -9.60
N SER A 87 0.34 8.56 -10.23
CA SER A 87 0.69 9.96 -9.93
C SER A 87 -0.38 10.93 -10.46
N GLU A 88 -0.35 12.18 -9.99
CA GLU A 88 -1.26 13.24 -10.45
C GLU A 88 -1.21 13.50 -11.97
N VAL A 89 -0.06 13.27 -12.59
CA VAL A 89 0.14 13.44 -14.04
C VAL A 89 -0.16 12.17 -14.85
N GLY A 90 -0.72 11.14 -14.21
CA GLY A 90 -1.15 9.90 -14.86
C GLY A 90 -0.06 8.86 -15.09
N ASN A 91 1.16 9.06 -14.57
CA ASN A 91 2.18 8.01 -14.57
C ASN A 91 1.78 6.86 -13.66
N VAL A 92 2.03 5.64 -14.11
CA VAL A 92 1.72 4.41 -13.37
C VAL A 92 3.01 3.71 -12.97
N THR A 93 3.13 3.40 -11.68
CA THR A 93 4.16 2.50 -11.17
C THR A 93 3.51 1.27 -10.55
N VAL A 94 4.17 0.13 -10.66
CA VAL A 94 3.70 -1.13 -10.12
C VAL A 94 4.79 -1.74 -9.28
N THR A 95 4.48 -2.04 -8.02
CA THR A 95 5.36 -2.84 -7.17
C THR A 95 4.72 -4.18 -6.94
N THR A 96 5.42 -5.27 -7.24
CA THR A 96 4.95 -6.63 -6.96
C THR A 96 5.92 -7.31 -6.04
N MET A 97 5.41 -7.92 -4.97
CA MET A 97 6.22 -8.74 -4.07
C MET A 97 5.60 -10.11 -3.84
N THR A 98 6.47 -11.11 -3.71
CA THR A 98 6.12 -12.45 -3.24
C THR A 98 5.98 -12.46 -1.72
N ARG A 99 5.34 -13.48 -1.14
CA ARG A 99 5.30 -13.66 0.33
C ARG A 99 6.70 -13.81 0.95
N SER A 100 7.65 -14.40 0.23
CA SER A 100 9.04 -14.54 0.67
C SER A 100 9.82 -13.22 0.65
N GLY A 101 9.27 -12.18 0.03
CA GLY A 101 9.82 -10.83 0.05
C GLY A 101 10.56 -10.43 -1.23
N ASP A 102 10.75 -11.31 -2.21
CA ASP A 102 11.30 -10.91 -3.51
C ASP A 102 10.36 -9.91 -4.17
N SER A 103 10.90 -8.79 -4.67
CA SER A 103 10.11 -7.67 -5.17
C SER A 103 10.68 -7.03 -6.43
N VAL A 104 9.77 -6.59 -7.30
CA VAL A 104 10.06 -5.72 -8.45
C VAL A 104 9.21 -4.46 -8.38
N HIS A 105 9.86 -3.30 -8.50
CA HIS A 105 9.22 -2.01 -8.67
C HIS A 105 9.43 -1.48 -10.09
N SER A 106 8.37 -1.54 -10.90
CA SER A 106 8.35 -1.12 -12.29
C SER A 106 7.81 0.30 -12.41
N ARG A 107 8.50 1.13 -13.19
CA ARG A 107 8.10 2.49 -13.52
C ARG A 107 7.85 2.57 -15.01
N ASN A 108 6.66 3.03 -15.38
CA ASN A 108 6.32 3.34 -16.76
C ASN A 108 5.85 4.80 -16.83
N MET A 109 6.81 5.71 -16.87
CA MET A 109 6.56 7.15 -16.69
C MET A 109 6.83 7.92 -17.96
N VAL A 110 5.94 8.86 -18.28
CA VAL A 110 6.14 9.93 -19.25
C VAL A 110 6.51 11.19 -18.48
N MET A 111 7.62 11.81 -18.86
CA MET A 111 8.07 13.10 -18.32
C MET A 111 8.56 13.98 -19.47
N PRO A 112 8.75 15.31 -19.27
CA PRO A 112 9.39 16.14 -20.26
C PRO A 112 10.73 15.53 -20.70
N GLY A 113 10.90 15.32 -22.00
CA GLY A 113 12.09 14.66 -22.56
C GLY A 113 11.92 13.18 -22.92
N GLY A 114 10.78 12.54 -22.61
CA GLY A 114 10.42 11.24 -23.15
C GLY A 114 9.91 10.23 -22.12
N ILE A 115 10.15 8.94 -22.42
CA ILE A 115 9.75 7.82 -21.58
C ILE A 115 10.89 7.50 -20.61
N PHE A 116 10.57 7.45 -19.33
CA PHE A 116 11.47 7.09 -18.24
C PHE A 116 11.00 5.78 -17.63
N ALA A 117 11.30 4.69 -18.36
CA ALA A 117 10.95 3.34 -17.94
C ALA A 117 12.13 2.68 -17.20
N SER A 118 11.83 1.96 -16.13
CA SER A 118 12.82 1.18 -15.38
C SER A 118 12.16 0.08 -14.56
N GLN A 119 12.87 -1.02 -14.32
CA GLN A 119 12.47 -2.05 -13.35
C GLN A 119 13.52 -2.14 -12.25
N HIS A 120 13.11 -1.99 -11.00
CA HIS A 120 14.00 -2.09 -9.84
C HIS A 120 13.80 -3.44 -9.19
N TYR A 121 14.89 -4.16 -8.93
CA TYR A 121 14.88 -5.52 -8.38
C TYR A 121 15.48 -5.52 -6.98
N GLY A 122 14.78 -6.17 -6.05
CA GLY A 122 15.16 -6.14 -4.64
C GLY A 122 14.20 -6.93 -3.76
N THR A 123 14.05 -6.49 -2.52
CA THR A 123 13.27 -7.20 -1.51
C THR A 123 12.41 -6.27 -0.67
N CYS A 124 11.28 -6.79 -0.20
CA CYS A 124 10.33 -6.16 0.72
C CYS A 124 10.21 -7.01 1.99
N VAL A 125 10.37 -6.38 3.16
CA VAL A 125 10.38 -7.06 4.47
C VAL A 125 9.39 -6.39 5.42
N ALA A 126 8.53 -7.19 6.04
CA ALA A 126 7.61 -6.70 7.08
C ALA A 126 8.39 -6.12 8.27
N GLN A 127 7.87 -5.05 8.87
CA GLN A 127 8.44 -4.37 10.04
C GLN A 127 7.61 -4.65 11.29
#